data_AF-A0A7R8ZH90-F1
#
_entry.id   AF-A0A7R8ZH90-F1
#
_cell.length_a   1.000
_cell.length_b   1.000
_cell.length_c   1.000
_cell.angle_alpha   90.00
_cell.angle_beta   90.00
_cell.angle_gamma   90.00
#
_symmetry.space_group_name_H-M   'P 1'
#
loop_
_entity.id
_entity.type
_entity.pdbx_description
1 polymer ?
#
loop_
_entity_poly.entity_id
_entity_poly.type
_entity_poly.pdbx_seq_one_letter_code
_entity_poly.pdbx_strand_id
1 'polypeptide(L)'
;MQYVLPPIATWCVGQACSMASLLLAAGAPGMRHSLPNARIMIHQPSGGVQGQATDIQIQAEEIIKLKKQINGLYVKHTGLPIEQI
;
A
#
# COMPACT_ATOMS: atom_id res chain seq x y z
N MET A 1 8.21 -8.98 3.74
CA MET A 1 7.78 -10.12 2.90
C MET A 1 8.77 -10.40 1.77
N GLN A 2 9.20 -9.39 1.02
CA GLN A 2 9.99 -9.59 -0.21
C GLN A 2 11.44 -10.08 -0.03
N TYR A 3 12.02 -9.95 1.16
CA TYR A 3 13.43 -10.29 1.40
C TYR A 3 13.66 -11.77 1.73
N VAL A 4 12.65 -12.44 2.30
CA VAL A 4 12.80 -13.84 2.73
C VAL A 4 12.55 -14.78 1.55
N LEU A 5 13.24 -15.93 1.53
CA LEU A 5 13.15 -16.92 0.47
C LEU A 5 11.79 -17.67 0.35
N PRO A 6 11.12 -18.09 1.45
CA PRO A 6 9.91 -18.90 1.31
C PRO A 6 8.76 -18.11 0.69
N PRO A 7 7.90 -18.74 -0.15
CA PRO A 7 6.71 -18.11 -0.67
C PRO A 7 5.73 -17.82 0.47
N ILE A 8 5.09 -16.65 0.43
CA ILE A 8 4.19 -16.19 1.50
C ILE A 8 2.76 -16.20 0.98
N ALA A 9 1.91 -17.00 1.61
CA ALA A 9 0.46 -16.92 1.43
C ALA A 9 -0.13 -15.83 2.32
N THR A 10 -1.03 -15.01 1.76
CA THR A 10 -1.74 -13.96 2.50
C THR A 10 -3.24 -14.18 2.44
N TRP A 11 -3.91 -14.03 3.58
CA TRP A 11 -5.34 -14.31 3.73
C TRP A 11 -6.06 -13.10 4.33
N CYS A 12 -7.00 -12.52 3.59
CA CYS A 12 -7.89 -11.49 4.10
C CYS A 12 -9.11 -12.12 4.78
N VAL A 13 -9.23 -11.89 6.09
CA VAL A 13 -10.37 -12.29 6.92
C VAL A 13 -10.93 -11.04 7.59
N GLY A 14 -12.19 -10.70 7.31
CA GLY A 14 -12.80 -9.46 7.79
C GLY A 14 -12.39 -8.24 6.95
N GLN A 15 -11.19 -7.69 7.16
CA GLN A 15 -10.74 -6.53 6.37
C GLN A 15 -9.23 -6.43 6.19
N ALA A 16 -8.82 -5.91 5.02
CA ALA A 16 -7.48 -5.41 4.77
C ALA A 16 -7.59 -3.98 4.20
N CYS A 17 -7.38 -2.99 5.06
CA CYS A 17 -7.54 -1.57 4.73
C CYS A 17 -6.20 -0.84 4.85
N SER A 18 -5.94 0.15 3.98
CA SER A 18 -4.71 0.96 4.01
C SER A 18 -3.46 0.07 3.86
N MET A 19 -2.46 0.19 4.72
CA MET A 19 -1.23 -0.62 4.65
C MET A 19 -1.49 -2.13 4.73
N ALA A 20 -2.61 -2.57 5.33
CA ALA A 20 -2.94 -3.99 5.37
C ALA A 20 -3.31 -4.56 3.98
N SER A 21 -3.96 -3.78 3.10
CA SER A 21 -4.23 -4.21 1.72
C SER A 21 -2.96 -4.26 0.89
N LEU A 22 -1.98 -3.40 1.16
CA LEU A 22 -0.66 -3.49 0.53
C LEU A 22 0.06 -4.79 0.93
N LEU A 23 0.03 -5.15 2.22
CA LEU A 23 0.60 -6.42 2.69
C LEU A 23 -0.12 -7.63 2.09
N LEU A 24 -1.45 -7.58 1.97
CA LEU A 24 -2.24 -8.60 1.28
C LEU A 24 -1.82 -8.72 -0.20
N ALA A 25 -1.65 -7.61 -0.90
CA ALA A 25 -1.23 -7.62 -2.30
C ALA A 25 0.20 -8.13 -2.48
N ALA A 26 1.07 -7.95 -1.48
CA ALA A 26 2.48 -8.29 -1.50
C ALA A 26 2.79 -9.79 -1.25
N GLY A 27 1.78 -10.63 -1.04
CA GLY A 27 1.93 -12.09 -1.03
C GLY A 27 2.44 -12.66 -2.36
N ALA A 28 2.91 -13.90 -2.35
CA ALA A 28 3.40 -14.55 -3.55
C ALA A 28 2.28 -14.63 -4.63
N PRO A 29 2.59 -14.41 -5.93
CA PRO A 29 1.60 -14.54 -7.00
C PRO A 29 0.87 -15.89 -6.93
N GLY A 30 -0.46 -15.88 -7.03
CA GLY A 30 -1.30 -17.08 -6.88
C GLY A 30 -1.61 -17.51 -5.44
N MET A 31 -0.97 -16.92 -4.42
CA MET A 31 -1.13 -17.27 -3.00
C MET A 31 -1.76 -16.13 -2.17
N ARG A 32 -2.62 -15.33 -2.82
CA ARG A 32 -3.29 -14.19 -2.20
C ARG A 32 -4.79 -14.46 -2.18
N HIS A 33 -5.33 -14.64 -0.99
CA HIS A 33 -6.70 -15.11 -0.79
C HIS A 33 -7.52 -14.13 0.04
N SER A 34 -8.82 -14.18 -0.14
CA SER A 34 -9.78 -13.40 0.62
C SER A 34 -11.03 -14.24 0.84
N LEU A 35 -11.63 -14.15 2.03
CA LEU A 35 -12.95 -14.73 2.25
C LEU A 35 -14.02 -13.92 1.49
N PRO A 36 -15.17 -14.53 1.13
CA PRO A 36 -16.23 -13.87 0.36
C PRO A 36 -16.80 -12.61 1.02
N ASN A 37 -16.79 -12.53 2.36
CA ASN A 37 -17.34 -11.41 3.12
C ASN A 37 -16.27 -10.43 3.62
N ALA A 38 -15.01 -10.63 3.23
CA ALA A 38 -13.96 -9.69 3.59
C ALA A 38 -14.01 -8.45 2.69
N ARG A 39 -13.53 -7.31 3.22
CA ARG A 39 -13.45 -6.05 2.47
C ARG A 39 -12.02 -5.57 2.35
N ILE A 40 -11.69 -5.00 1.19
CA ILE A 40 -10.38 -4.46 0.88
C ILE A 40 -10.57 -2.98 0.57
N MET A 41 -9.75 -2.12 1.18
CA MET A 41 -9.78 -0.68 0.93
C MET A 41 -8.35 -0.18 0.74
N ILE A 42 -8.18 0.64 -0.29
CA ILE A 42 -6.96 1.40 -0.53
C ILE A 42 -7.30 2.89 -0.46
N HIS A 43 -6.36 3.68 0.02
CA HIS A 43 -6.43 5.13 0.01
C HIS A 43 -5.01 5.69 0.03
N GLN A 44 -4.86 6.93 -0.44
CA GLN A 44 -3.58 7.63 -0.39
C GLN A 44 -3.09 7.81 1.06
N PRO A 45 -1.77 7.93 1.30
CA PRO A 45 -1.28 8.26 2.62
C PRO A 45 -1.81 9.63 3.07
N SER A 46 -2.11 9.75 4.35
CA SER A 46 -2.55 10.97 5.00
C SER A 46 -1.52 11.39 6.04
N GLY A 47 -1.34 12.70 6.22
CA GLY A 47 -0.48 13.28 7.24
C GLY A 47 -0.85 14.73 7.50
N GLY A 48 -0.25 15.31 8.53
CA GLY A 48 -0.41 16.72 8.89
C GLY A 48 0.93 17.29 9.32
N VAL A 49 1.13 18.58 9.02
CA VAL A 49 2.34 19.31 9.40
C VAL A 49 1.97 20.70 9.92
N GLN A 50 2.72 21.16 10.90
CA GLN A 50 2.66 22.51 11.44
C GLN A 50 4.09 22.94 11.76
N GLY A 51 4.45 24.20 11.47
CA GLY A 51 5.82 24.68 11.70
C GLY A 51 6.17 25.87 10.82
N GLN A 52 7.47 26.10 10.63
CA GLN A 52 7.94 27.12 9.70
C GLN A 52 7.55 26.73 8.26
N ALA A 53 7.48 27.73 7.37
CA ALA A 53 7.17 27.50 5.96
C ALA A 53 8.09 26.44 5.33
N THR A 54 9.38 26.45 5.67
CA THR A 54 10.37 25.46 5.22
C THR A 54 10.03 24.04 5.68
N ASP A 55 9.64 23.86 6.95
CA ASP A 55 9.28 22.54 7.48
C ASP A 55 8.01 22.01 6.82
N ILE A 56 7.02 22.88 6.61
CA ILE A 56 5.78 22.54 5.89
C ILE A 56 6.10 22.07 4.48
N GLN A 57 6.97 22.79 3.75
CA GLN A 57 7.38 22.41 2.41
C GLN A 57 8.08 21.05 2.40
N ILE A 58 9.04 20.81 3.30
CA ILE A 58 9.78 19.54 3.39
C ILE A 58 8.80 18.37 3.61
N GLN A 59 7.85 18.51 4.54
CA GLN A 59 6.89 17.44 4.83
C GLN A 59 5.88 17.23 3.69
N ALA A 60 5.47 18.30 3.01
CA ALA A 60 4.62 18.19 1.82
C ALA A 60 5.32 17.43 0.69
N GLU A 61 6.59 17.73 0.43
CA GLU A 61 7.41 17.01 -0.55
C GLU A 61 7.56 15.52 -0.17
N GLU A 62 7.75 15.22 1.11
CA GLU A 62 7.88 13.85 1.59
C GLU A 62 6.58 13.06 1.44
N ILE A 63 5.41 13.64 1.76
CA ILE A 63 4.12 12.99 1.53
C ILE A 63 3.90 12.67 0.05
N ILE A 64 4.33 13.56 -0.85
CA ILE A 64 4.24 13.30 -2.31
C ILE A 64 5.14 12.13 -2.71
N LYS A 65 6.37 12.05 -2.18
CA LYS A 65 7.28 10.93 -2.43
C LYS A 65 6.69 9.62 -1.89
N LEU A 66 6.18 9.64 -0.66
CA LEU A 66 5.56 8.48 -0.03
C LEU A 66 4.36 7.97 -0.83
N LYS A 67 3.49 8.88 -1.28
CA LYS A 67 2.35 8.55 -2.16
C LYS A 67 2.81 7.86 -3.44
N LYS A 68 3.80 8.43 -4.13
CA LYS A 68 4.37 7.83 -5.36
C LYS A 68 4.97 6.45 -5.09
N GLN A 69 5.69 6.28 -3.99
CA GLN A 69 6.29 5.01 -3.61
C GLN A 69 5.23 3.94 -3.34
N ILE A 70 4.21 4.26 -2.55
CA ILE A 70 3.12 3.32 -2.23
C ILE A 70 2.35 2.93 -3.49
N ASN A 71 2.02 3.90 -4.36
CA ASN A 71 1.34 3.59 -5.61
C ASN A 71 2.20 2.70 -6.51
N GLY A 72 3.52 2.95 -6.59
CA GLY A 72 4.46 2.09 -7.32
C GLY A 72 4.51 0.65 -6.78
N LEU A 73 4.38 0.46 -5.46
CA LEU A 73 4.28 -0.87 -4.87
C LEU A 73 2.97 -1.57 -5.23
N TYR A 74 1.85 -0.83 -5.23
CA TYR A 74 0.58 -1.39 -5.70
C TYR A 74 0.66 -1.79 -7.17
N VAL A 75 1.14 -0.92 -8.07
CA VAL A 75 1.37 -1.24 -9.49
C VAL A 75 2.20 -2.52 -9.63
N LYS A 76 3.31 -2.62 -8.90
CA LYS A 76 4.19 -3.81 -8.92
C LYS A 76 3.44 -5.08 -8.53
N HIS A 77 2.61 -5.02 -7.49
CA HIS A 77 1.96 -6.21 -6.94
C HIS A 77 0.63 -6.57 -7.63
N THR A 78 -0.11 -5.59 -8.16
CA THR A 78 -1.39 -5.82 -8.83
C THR A 78 -1.24 -6.05 -10.33
N GLY A 79 -0.18 -5.52 -10.94
CA GLY A 79 0.00 -5.50 -12.40
C GLY A 79 -0.93 -4.52 -13.13
N LEU A 80 -1.69 -3.70 -12.38
CA LEU A 80 -2.55 -2.67 -12.94
C LEU A 80 -1.72 -1.42 -13.30
N PRO A 81 -2.13 -0.66 -14.33
CA PRO A 81 -1.47 0.58 -14.68
C PRO A 81 -1.68 1.65 -13.59
N ILE A 82 -0.74 2.61 -13.49
CA ILE A 82 -0.73 3.63 -12.43
C ILE A 82 -2.00 4.49 -12.42
N GLU A 83 -2.65 4.66 -13.57
CA GLU A 83 -3.90 5.39 -13.73
C GLU A 83 -5.09 4.70 -13.04
N GLN A 84 -4.97 3.40 -12.75
CA GLN A 84 -5.97 2.62 -12.01
C GLN A 84 -5.66 2.48 -10.51
N ILE A 85 -4.55 3.07 -10.03
CA ILE A 85 -4.11 3.02 -8.63
C ILE A 85 -4.29 4.39 -7.96
#